data_AF-A0A7S3IYM8-F1
#
_entry.id   AF-A0A7S3IYM8-F1
#
_cell.length_a   1.000
_cell.length_b   1.000
_cell.length_c   1.000
_cell.angle_alpha   90.00
_cell.angle_beta   90.00
_cell.angle_gamma   90.00
#
_symmetry.space_group_name_H-M   'P 1'
#
loop_
_entity.id
_entity.type
_entity.pdbx_description
1 polymer ?
#
loop_
_entity_poly.entity_id
_entity_poly.type
_entity_poly.pdbx_seq_one_letter_code
_entity_poly.pdbx_strand_id
1 'polypeptide(L)'
;MDGQRREVNDFIIPKSQNANETATVNPIMGGGDSSTHSGRQFYIRYDIETGSYRIRDLGRGYGAFGKLQHAIEIRDSFLINIGESYVVSYLVENDEMSGADFGGSEQKLKLKIFPPCNLDKPDVITCQNDKQELIIGRSPNCDIRIDDQLISKMQSSIRYESRRWILEDGKDGKESTNGTWYYLNQ
;
A
#
# COMPACT_ATOMS: atom_id res chain seq x y z
N MET A 1 9.67 -16.64 30.83
CA MET A 1 9.55 -16.59 29.35
C MET A 1 9.14 -15.18 29.02
N ASP A 2 10.14 -14.30 28.86
CA ASP A 2 9.93 -12.87 28.70
C ASP A 2 9.48 -12.56 27.29
N GLY A 3 8.35 -11.86 27.19
CA GLY A 3 7.74 -11.44 25.94
C GLY A 3 8.63 -10.44 25.22
N GLN A 4 9.10 -10.81 24.03
CA GLN A 4 9.73 -9.88 23.11
C GLN A 4 8.74 -8.75 22.79
N ARG A 5 9.04 -7.54 23.28
CA ARG A 5 8.44 -6.31 22.76
C ARG A 5 8.81 -6.22 21.29
N ARG A 6 7.81 -6.38 20.41
CA ARG A 6 7.95 -6.04 19.00
C ARG A 6 8.29 -4.55 18.92
N GLU A 7 9.43 -4.22 18.29
CA GLU A 7 9.73 -2.84 17.91
C GLU A 7 8.65 -2.37 16.93
N VAL A 8 8.10 -1.18 17.18
CA VAL A 8 6.93 -0.65 16.48
C VAL A 8 7.39 0.52 15.63
N ASN A 9 7.16 0.42 14.32
CA ASN A 9 7.46 1.49 13.36
C ASN A 9 6.45 2.64 13.53
N ASP A 10 6.95 3.83 13.85
CA ASP A 10 6.14 5.05 13.88
C ASP A 10 6.26 5.78 12.54
N PHE A 11 5.14 6.16 11.92
CA PHE A 11 5.12 6.93 10.68
C PHE A 11 5.14 8.45 10.95
N ILE A 12 5.91 9.22 10.16
CA ILE A 12 6.07 10.67 10.31
C ILE A 12 5.25 11.38 9.23
N ILE A 13 4.28 12.21 9.63
CA ILE A 13 3.55 13.11 8.72
C ILE A 13 4.33 14.43 8.63
N PRO A 14 4.84 14.84 7.44
CA PRO A 14 5.43 16.16 7.26
C PRO A 14 4.37 17.25 7.46
N LYS A 15 4.79 18.42 7.96
CA LYS A 15 3.89 19.58 8.09
C LYS A 15 3.42 20.04 6.70
N SER A 16 2.19 19.69 6.33
CA SER A 16 1.51 20.25 5.17
C SER A 16 1.15 21.72 5.43
N GLN A 17 1.59 22.61 4.54
CA GLN A 17 1.01 23.95 4.39
C GLN A 17 -0.10 23.83 3.36
N ASN A 18 -1.35 23.78 3.83
CA ASN A 18 -2.63 24.02 3.15
C ASN A 18 -3.65 22.95 3.57
N ALA A 19 -4.50 23.32 4.54
CA ALA A 19 -5.65 22.54 4.95
C ALA A 19 -6.88 23.15 4.29
N ASN A 20 -7.34 22.57 3.18
CA ASN A 20 -8.69 22.75 2.64
C ASN A 20 -9.01 21.64 1.63
N GLU A 21 -9.05 20.39 2.09
CA GLU A 21 -9.73 19.31 1.38
C GLU A 21 -10.54 18.48 2.37
N THR A 22 -11.85 18.51 2.21
CA THR A 22 -12.80 17.66 2.93
C THR A 22 -12.56 16.21 2.54
N ALA A 23 -12.03 15.42 3.48
CA ALA A 23 -11.83 13.98 3.31
C ALA A 23 -13.20 13.28 3.15
N THR A 24 -13.46 12.74 1.97
CA THR A 24 -14.53 11.76 1.74
C THR A 24 -14.08 10.41 2.32
N VAL A 25 -14.73 10.03 3.42
CA VAL A 25 -14.55 8.72 4.06
C VAL A 25 -15.15 7.66 3.13
N ASN A 26 -14.37 6.64 2.74
CA ASN A 26 -14.88 5.45 2.06
C ASN A 26 -15.73 4.62 3.05
N PRO A 27 -17.05 4.50 2.85
CA PRO A 27 -17.83 3.45 3.49
C PRO A 27 -17.81 2.24 2.55
N ILE A 28 -17.75 1.01 3.06
CA ILE A 28 -18.24 -0.26 2.46
C ILE A 28 -17.34 -1.38 3.01
N MET A 29 -17.69 -1.79 4.22
CA MET A 29 -17.57 -3.17 4.65
C MET A 29 -18.82 -3.41 5.51
N GLY A 30 -19.95 -3.50 4.83
CA GLY A 30 -21.19 -3.95 5.45
C GLY A 30 -21.03 -5.43 5.83
N GLY A 31 -21.03 -5.72 7.14
CA GLY A 31 -21.10 -7.11 7.62
C GLY A 31 -20.41 -7.41 8.95
N GLY A 32 -19.71 -6.46 9.58
CA GLY A 32 -19.14 -6.65 10.92
C GLY A 32 -20.14 -6.31 12.02
N ASP A 33 -20.23 -7.15 13.07
CA ASP A 33 -20.95 -6.83 14.29
C ASP A 33 -20.56 -5.41 14.75
N SER A 34 -21.54 -4.53 14.98
CA SER A 34 -21.31 -3.13 15.36
C SER A 34 -20.36 -2.95 16.56
N SER A 35 -20.13 -4.00 17.34
CA SER A 35 -19.18 -4.07 18.45
C SER A 35 -17.70 -4.04 18.00
N THR A 36 -17.32 -4.64 16.86
CA THR A 36 -15.91 -4.74 16.40
C THR A 36 -15.35 -3.43 15.83
N HIS A 37 -16.23 -2.53 15.38
CA HIS A 37 -15.85 -1.22 14.85
C HIS A 37 -16.05 -0.08 15.85
N SER A 38 -16.52 -0.39 17.07
CA SER A 38 -16.75 0.58 18.13
C SER A 38 -15.47 0.95 18.89
N GLY A 39 -15.38 2.20 19.34
CA GLY A 39 -14.26 2.70 20.14
C GLY A 39 -13.15 3.38 19.33
N ARG A 40 -11.98 3.58 19.97
CA ARG A 40 -10.83 4.23 19.33
C ARG A 40 -10.17 3.26 18.34
N GLN A 41 -10.05 3.68 17.09
CA GLN A 41 -9.46 2.87 16.01
C GLN A 41 -7.99 3.23 15.74
N PHE A 42 -7.62 4.50 15.93
CA PHE A 42 -6.25 4.98 15.84
C PHE A 42 -6.04 6.15 16.82
N TYR A 43 -4.80 6.59 16.98
CA TYR A 43 -4.52 7.90 17.57
C TYR A 43 -3.42 8.63 16.81
N ILE A 44 -3.41 9.95 16.97
CA ILE A 44 -2.37 10.83 16.46
C ILE A 44 -1.65 11.43 17.66
N ARG A 45 -0.32 11.35 17.68
CA ARG A 45 0.55 11.93 18.71
C ARG A 45 1.50 12.93 18.06
N TYR A 46 1.63 14.10 18.67
CA TYR A 46 2.70 15.02 18.34
C TYR A 46 3.96 14.62 19.12
N ASP A 47 5.08 14.48 18.40
CA ASP A 47 6.41 14.31 18.96
C ASP A 47 7.09 15.68 18.99
N ILE A 48 7.37 16.17 20.20
CA ILE A 48 7.94 17.50 20.43
C ILE A 48 9.42 17.51 20.03
N GLU A 49 10.13 16.39 20.16
CA GLU A 49 11.56 16.32 19.86
C GLU A 49 11.80 16.38 18.35
N THR A 50 11.00 15.64 17.59
CA THR A 50 11.08 15.62 16.11
C THR A 50 10.21 16.69 15.46
N GLY A 51 9.37 17.37 16.24
CA GLY A 51 8.45 18.39 15.76
C GLY A 51 7.38 17.87 14.78
N SER A 52 7.03 16.58 14.85
CA SER A 52 6.21 15.89 13.84
C SER A 52 5.03 15.13 14.43
N TYR A 53 4.00 14.88 13.61
CA TYR A 53 2.86 14.04 13.99
C TYR A 53 3.10 12.58 13.60
N ARG A 54 2.74 11.68 14.51
CA ARG A 54 2.75 10.23 14.32
C ARG A 54 1.35 9.70 14.46
N ILE A 55 0.93 8.88 13.50
CA ILE A 55 -0.33 8.15 13.55
C ILE A 55 -0.05 6.70 13.92
N ARG A 56 -0.86 6.13 14.80
CA ARG A 56 -0.81 4.71 15.16
C ARG A 56 -2.18 4.10 15.03
N ASP A 57 -2.26 3.06 14.22
CA ASP A 57 -3.41 2.17 14.13
C ASP A 57 -3.48 1.26 15.37
N LEU A 58 -4.67 1.02 15.91
CA LEU A 58 -4.88 0.19 17.10
C LEU A 58 -5.32 -1.25 16.78
N GLY A 59 -5.29 -1.66 15.52
CA GLY A 59 -5.75 -2.97 15.06
C GLY A 59 -7.25 -3.17 15.25
N ARG A 60 -8.02 -2.08 15.32
CA ARG A 60 -9.48 -2.09 15.47
C ARG A 60 -10.13 -1.34 14.33
N GLY A 61 -11.27 -1.86 13.85
CA GLY A 61 -11.94 -1.30 12.70
C GLY A 61 -11.30 -1.75 11.39
N TYR A 62 -11.35 -0.90 10.37
CA TYR A 62 -10.87 -1.21 9.02
C TYR A 62 -9.37 -0.97 8.82
N GLY A 63 -8.72 -0.36 9.81
CA GLY A 63 -7.32 0.05 9.72
C GLY A 63 -7.16 1.52 9.31
N ALA A 64 -6.00 2.09 9.65
CA ALA A 64 -5.61 3.43 9.23
C ALA A 64 -4.80 3.37 7.93
N PHE A 65 -5.20 4.18 6.95
CA PHE A 65 -4.54 4.28 5.64
C PHE A 65 -4.01 5.69 5.39
N GLY A 66 -2.86 5.77 4.75
CA GLY A 66 -2.28 7.01 4.24
C GLY A 66 -2.45 7.10 2.74
N LYS A 67 -2.81 8.28 2.23
CA LYS A 67 -2.72 8.56 0.80
C LYS A 67 -1.24 8.59 0.39
N LEU A 68 -0.92 7.93 -0.71
CA LEU A 68 0.39 7.95 -1.31
C LEU A 68 0.65 9.34 -1.91
N GLN A 69 1.57 10.09 -1.31
CA GLN A 69 1.97 11.44 -1.77
C GLN A 69 3.27 11.43 -2.57
N HIS A 70 4.14 10.46 -2.30
CA HIS A 70 5.44 10.29 -2.93
C HIS A 70 5.66 8.83 -3.22
N ALA A 71 6.58 8.51 -4.13
CA ALA A 71 6.99 7.14 -4.38
C ALA A 71 7.50 6.48 -3.08
N ILE A 72 7.05 5.26 -2.79
CA ILE A 72 7.45 4.50 -1.61
C ILE A 72 7.96 3.12 -1.98
N GLU A 73 8.85 2.58 -1.15
CA GLU A 73 9.28 1.19 -1.24
C GLU A 73 8.16 0.25 -0.75
N ILE A 74 7.80 -0.70 -1.62
CA ILE A 74 6.90 -1.81 -1.29
C ILE A 74 7.67 -2.76 -0.36
N ARG A 75 7.04 -3.10 0.77
CA ARG A 75 7.57 -4.06 1.75
C ARG A 75 6.87 -5.40 1.60
N ASP A 76 7.36 -6.42 2.30
CA ASP A 76 6.60 -7.66 2.37
C ASP A 76 5.27 -7.45 3.09
N SER A 77 4.23 -8.14 2.64
CA SER A 77 2.88 -8.02 3.19
C SER A 77 2.30 -6.59 3.11
N PHE A 78 2.78 -5.76 2.18
CA PHE A 78 2.32 -4.38 2.01
C PHE A 78 0.90 -4.34 1.48
N LEU A 79 -0.03 -3.75 2.26
CA LEU A 79 -1.45 -3.63 1.91
C LEU A 79 -1.74 -2.26 1.29
N ILE A 80 -2.25 -2.29 0.07
CA ILE A 80 -2.59 -1.14 -0.76
C ILE A 80 -4.10 -1.17 -1.01
N ASN A 81 -4.77 -0.03 -0.91
CA ASN A 81 -6.15 0.15 -1.31
C ASN A 81 -6.20 1.05 -2.56
N ILE A 82 -6.92 0.57 -3.57
CA ILE A 82 -7.08 1.22 -4.86
C ILE A 82 -8.54 1.10 -5.29
N GLY A 83 -9.28 2.22 -5.27
CA GLY A 83 -10.73 2.19 -5.44
C GLY A 83 -11.40 1.30 -4.38
N GLU A 84 -12.22 0.36 -4.82
CA GLU A 84 -12.87 -0.63 -3.95
C GLU A 84 -12.04 -1.93 -3.79
N SER A 85 -10.88 -2.01 -4.43
CA SER A 85 -10.03 -3.20 -4.42
C SER A 85 -8.88 -3.09 -3.42
N TYR A 86 -8.46 -4.24 -2.89
CA TYR A 86 -7.25 -4.34 -2.07
C TYR A 86 -6.16 -5.09 -2.82
N VAL A 87 -4.92 -4.63 -2.69
CA VAL A 87 -3.74 -5.29 -3.24
C VAL A 87 -2.79 -5.62 -2.10
N VAL A 88 -2.42 -6.89 -1.98
CA VAL A 88 -1.42 -7.35 -1.00
C VAL A 88 -0.17 -7.77 -1.76
N SER A 89 0.95 -7.17 -1.41
CA SER A 89 2.25 -7.55 -1.96
C SER A 89 2.95 -8.59 -1.09
N TYR A 90 3.79 -9.39 -1.73
CA TYR A 90 4.72 -10.32 -1.10
C TYR A 90 6.05 -10.21 -1.83
N LEU A 91 7.12 -10.03 -1.07
CA LEU A 91 8.48 -10.04 -1.59
C LEU A 91 9.02 -11.46 -1.45
N VAL A 92 9.42 -12.05 -2.58
CA VAL A 92 9.93 -13.41 -2.64
C VAL A 92 11.40 -13.36 -3.00
N GLU A 93 12.25 -13.89 -2.12
CA GLU A 93 13.67 -14.03 -2.38
C GLU A 93 13.92 -15.12 -3.43
N ASN A 94 14.85 -14.87 -4.34
CA ASN A 94 15.19 -15.81 -5.39
C ASN A 94 16.37 -16.69 -4.92
N ASP A 95 16.07 -17.81 -4.26
CA ASP A 95 17.07 -18.71 -3.67
C ASP A 95 17.93 -19.46 -4.70
N GLU A 96 17.53 -19.47 -5.99
CA GLU A 96 18.17 -20.31 -7.02
C GLU A 96 19.50 -19.74 -7.55
N MET A 97 19.97 -18.58 -7.05
CA MET A 97 21.17 -17.92 -7.56
C MET A 97 22.23 -17.64 -6.49
N SER A 98 22.29 -18.47 -5.44
CA SER A 98 23.28 -18.41 -4.35
C SER A 98 24.68 -18.95 -4.76
N GLY A 99 25.10 -18.70 -6.01
CA GLY A 99 26.31 -19.30 -6.61
C GLY A 99 27.31 -18.31 -7.21
N ALA A 100 27.10 -16.99 -7.13
CA ALA A 100 28.06 -16.02 -7.66
C ALA A 100 28.27 -14.85 -6.70
N ASP A 101 29.53 -14.70 -6.31
CA ASP A 101 30.10 -13.59 -5.55
C ASP A 101 29.67 -12.20 -6.11
N PHE A 102 29.40 -11.27 -5.20
CA PHE A 102 29.13 -9.84 -5.43
C PHE A 102 27.84 -9.43 -6.15
N GLY A 103 26.73 -9.40 -5.40
CA GLY A 103 25.60 -8.51 -5.69
C GLY A 103 24.26 -9.06 -5.20
N GLY A 104 23.63 -8.36 -4.25
CA GLY A 104 22.40 -8.78 -3.56
C GLY A 104 21.31 -9.39 -4.44
N SER A 105 20.60 -10.36 -3.85
CA SER A 105 19.52 -11.14 -4.45
C SER A 105 18.46 -10.27 -5.10
N GLU A 106 18.10 -10.58 -6.35
CA GLU A 106 16.94 -9.99 -7.00
C GLU A 106 15.65 -10.41 -6.27
N GLN A 107 14.83 -9.43 -5.90
CA GLN A 107 13.56 -9.69 -5.23
C GLN A 107 12.44 -9.82 -6.26
N LYS A 108 11.69 -10.91 -6.20
CA LYS A 108 10.46 -11.09 -6.98
C LYS A 108 9.30 -10.46 -6.23
N LEU A 109 8.43 -9.76 -6.95
CA LEU A 109 7.21 -9.19 -6.38
C LEU A 109 6.01 -10.04 -6.78
N LYS A 110 5.27 -10.51 -5.79
CA LYS A 110 3.98 -11.17 -5.99
C LYS A 110 2.87 -10.27 -5.45
N LEU A 111 1.88 -9.97 -6.28
CA LEU A 111 0.71 -9.20 -5.94
C LEU A 111 -0.51 -10.12 -5.90
N LYS A 112 -1.32 -10.03 -4.85
CA LYS A 112 -2.66 -10.59 -4.78
C LYS A 112 -3.67 -9.46 -4.80
N ILE A 113 -4.57 -9.47 -5.75
CA ILE A 113 -5.56 -8.41 -5.97
C ILE A 113 -6.93 -8.97 -5.61
N PHE A 114 -7.60 -8.29 -4.69
CA PHE A 114 -8.90 -8.64 -4.13
C PHE A 114 -9.93 -7.62 -4.62
N PRO A 115 -10.63 -7.91 -5.72
CA PRO A 115 -11.73 -7.06 -6.18
C PRO A 115 -12.93 -7.16 -5.22
N PRO A 116 -13.81 -6.14 -5.18
CA PRO A 116 -14.91 -6.06 -4.21
C PRO A 116 -15.90 -7.24 -4.31
N CYS A 117 -16.09 -7.79 -5.51
CA CYS A 117 -17.05 -8.86 -5.76
C CYS A 117 -16.49 -10.28 -5.69
N ASN A 118 -15.17 -10.46 -5.48
CA ASN A 118 -14.53 -11.78 -5.53
C ASN A 118 -13.32 -11.87 -4.58
N LEU A 119 -13.60 -11.89 -3.27
CA LEU A 119 -12.56 -11.99 -2.24
C LEU A 119 -11.94 -13.40 -2.13
N ASP A 120 -12.68 -14.44 -2.50
CA ASP A 120 -12.25 -15.84 -2.34
C ASP A 120 -11.24 -16.30 -3.40
N LYS A 121 -11.21 -15.63 -4.56
CA LYS A 121 -10.31 -15.95 -5.67
C LYS A 121 -9.61 -14.68 -6.15
N PRO A 122 -8.57 -14.23 -5.43
CA PRO A 122 -7.81 -13.07 -5.84
C PRO A 122 -7.02 -13.35 -7.12
N ASP A 123 -6.88 -12.32 -7.95
CA ASP A 123 -5.96 -12.37 -9.08
C ASP A 123 -4.52 -12.31 -8.55
N VAL A 124 -3.65 -13.17 -9.09
CA VAL A 124 -2.27 -13.30 -8.63
C VAL A 124 -1.32 -12.96 -9.76
N ILE A 125 -0.48 -11.96 -9.54
CA ILE A 125 0.50 -11.47 -10.52
C ILE A 125 1.88 -11.61 -9.91
N THR A 126 2.84 -12.16 -10.66
CA THR A 126 4.22 -12.32 -10.21
C THR A 126 5.16 -11.63 -11.19
N CYS A 127 6.06 -10.83 -10.65
CA CYS A 127 6.94 -9.92 -11.37
C CYS A 127 8.37 -10.21 -10.94
N GLN A 128 9.27 -10.34 -11.91
CA GLN A 128 10.64 -10.81 -11.67
C GLN A 128 11.69 -10.02 -12.44
N ASN A 129 11.28 -9.13 -13.35
CA ASN A 129 12.18 -8.44 -14.26
C ASN A 129 12.56 -7.06 -13.69
N ASP A 130 13.87 -6.80 -13.62
CA ASP A 130 14.46 -5.61 -13.05
C ASP A 130 14.17 -4.32 -13.85
N LYS A 131 13.75 -4.46 -15.11
CA LYS A 131 13.34 -3.35 -16.00
C LYS A 131 11.84 -3.24 -16.14
N GLN A 132 11.07 -4.01 -15.38
CA GLN A 132 9.62 -4.04 -15.49
C GLN A 132 9.01 -2.83 -14.78
N GLU A 133 8.26 -2.04 -15.54
CA GLU A 133 7.27 -1.12 -15.01
C GLU A 133 5.90 -1.77 -15.18
N LEU A 134 5.13 -1.84 -14.09
CA LEU A 134 3.76 -2.31 -14.06
C LEU A 134 2.85 -1.11 -13.89
N ILE A 135 1.86 -1.02 -14.76
CA ILE A 135 0.80 -0.04 -14.66
C ILE A 135 -0.45 -0.70 -14.10
N ILE A 136 -0.99 -0.11 -13.04
CA ILE A 136 -2.29 -0.45 -12.48
C ILE A 136 -3.30 0.61 -12.90
N GLY A 137 -4.50 0.19 -13.32
CA GLY A 137 -5.58 1.11 -13.65
C GLY A 137 -6.80 0.42 -14.25
N ARG A 138 -7.83 1.19 -14.59
CA ARG A 138 -9.04 0.63 -15.24
C ARG A 138 -8.91 0.47 -16.75
N SER A 139 -7.88 1.07 -17.36
CA SER A 139 -7.68 1.04 -18.81
C SER A 139 -7.30 -0.38 -19.28
N PRO A 140 -7.74 -0.81 -20.48
CA PRO A 140 -7.29 -2.07 -21.08
C PRO A 140 -5.78 -2.08 -21.42
N ASN A 141 -5.12 -0.92 -21.40
CA ASN A 141 -3.69 -0.81 -21.69
C ASN A 141 -2.81 -0.97 -20.42
N CYS A 142 -3.41 -1.21 -19.25
CA CYS A 142 -2.67 -1.45 -18.01
C CYS A 142 -2.25 -2.92 -17.91
N ASP A 143 -1.07 -3.17 -17.33
CA ASP A 143 -0.61 -4.53 -17.02
C ASP A 143 -1.53 -5.20 -15.98
N ILE A 144 -2.00 -4.41 -15.02
CA ILE A 144 -2.94 -4.81 -13.98
C ILE A 144 -4.21 -4.01 -14.17
N ARG A 145 -5.21 -4.63 -14.80
CA ARG A 145 -6.51 -4.01 -15.02
C ARG A 145 -7.46 -4.30 -13.87
N ILE A 146 -8.00 -3.26 -13.26
CA ILE A 146 -9.08 -3.35 -12.26
C ILE A 146 -10.29 -2.59 -12.80
N ASP A 147 -11.37 -3.30 -13.09
CA ASP A 147 -12.58 -2.73 -13.70
C ASP A 147 -13.48 -2.05 -12.64
N ASP A 148 -13.02 -0.88 -12.20
CA ASP A 148 -13.68 -0.05 -11.18
C ASP A 148 -13.76 1.40 -11.68
N GLN A 149 -14.93 2.02 -11.53
CA GLN A 149 -15.16 3.40 -11.96
C GLN A 149 -14.46 4.43 -11.08
N LEU A 150 -14.10 4.08 -9.85
CA LEU A 150 -13.33 4.90 -8.92
C LEU A 150 -11.82 4.86 -9.20
N ILE A 151 -11.37 4.01 -10.11
CA ILE A 151 -9.96 3.89 -10.48
C ILE A 151 -9.67 4.72 -11.72
N SER A 152 -8.58 5.48 -11.74
CA SER A 152 -8.13 6.24 -12.91
C SER A 152 -7.73 5.31 -14.06
N LYS A 153 -7.72 5.82 -15.29
CA LYS A 153 -7.24 5.04 -16.45
C LYS A 153 -5.83 4.48 -16.23
N MET A 154 -4.97 5.31 -15.65
CA MET A 154 -3.64 4.98 -15.13
C MET A 154 -3.66 5.45 -13.68
N GLN A 155 -3.66 4.54 -12.73
CA GLN A 155 -3.91 4.83 -11.32
C GLN A 155 -2.63 4.85 -10.50
N SER A 156 -1.74 3.90 -10.73
CA SER A 156 -0.46 3.83 -10.06
C SER A 156 0.52 3.04 -10.91
N SER A 157 1.80 3.22 -10.63
CA SER A 157 2.87 2.46 -11.26
C SER A 157 3.71 1.76 -10.20
N ILE A 158 4.17 0.56 -10.52
CA ILE A 158 5.14 -0.20 -9.73
C ILE A 158 6.36 -0.43 -10.60
N ARG A 159 7.54 -0.08 -10.11
CA ARG A 159 8.80 -0.22 -10.83
C ARG A 159 9.86 -0.83 -9.95
N TYR A 160 10.77 -1.61 -10.54
CA TYR A 160 11.93 -2.11 -9.82
C TYR A 160 13.12 -1.19 -10.04
N GLU A 161 13.60 -0.55 -8.97
CA GLU A 161 14.71 0.39 -9.03
C GLU A 161 15.63 0.18 -7.83
N SER A 162 16.94 0.22 -8.06
CA SER A 162 17.95 0.09 -6.98
C SER A 162 17.72 -1.14 -6.08
N ARG A 163 17.33 -2.28 -6.69
CA ARG A 163 16.99 -3.56 -6.03
C ARG A 163 15.75 -3.50 -5.11
N ARG A 164 14.84 -2.55 -5.34
CA ARG A 164 13.63 -2.36 -4.53
C ARG A 164 12.44 -2.17 -5.44
N TRP A 165 11.29 -2.68 -5.01
CA TRP A 165 10.02 -2.41 -5.68
C TRP A 165 9.47 -1.07 -5.16
N ILE A 166 9.20 -0.14 -6.06
CA ILE A 166 8.74 1.20 -5.76
C ILE A 166 7.32 1.35 -6.29
N LEU A 167 6.40 1.79 -5.43
CA LEU A 167 5.02 2.17 -5.76
C LEU A 167 4.91 3.68 -5.87
N GLU A 168 4.32 4.18 -6.95
CA GLU A 168 4.03 5.60 -7.17
C GLU A 168 2.56 5.80 -7.57
N ASP A 169 1.94 6.86 -7.06
CA ASP A 169 0.57 7.24 -7.45
C ASP A 169 0.59 7.92 -8.82
N GLY A 170 -0.34 7.51 -9.68
CA GLY A 170 -0.45 8.03 -11.02
C GLY A 170 0.66 7.54 -11.96
N LYS A 171 0.82 8.27 -13.07
CA LYS A 171 1.79 7.97 -14.12
C LYS A 171 2.13 9.23 -14.92
N ASP A 172 3.38 9.34 -15.36
CA ASP A 172 3.90 10.43 -16.20
C ASP A 172 3.64 11.83 -15.61
N GLY A 173 3.82 11.98 -14.31
CA GLY A 173 3.62 13.23 -13.57
C GLY A 173 2.16 13.62 -13.39
N LYS A 174 1.21 12.74 -13.68
CA LYS A 174 -0.22 12.93 -13.40
C LYS A 174 -0.64 12.03 -12.26
N GLU A 175 -1.12 12.64 -11.17
CA GLU A 175 -1.71 11.93 -10.03
C GLU A 175 -3.01 11.22 -10.42
N SER A 176 -3.38 10.20 -9.64
CA SER A 176 -4.68 9.57 -9.77
C SER A 176 -5.79 10.45 -9.19
N THR A 177 -7.02 10.24 -9.67
CA THR A 177 -8.17 11.07 -9.29
C THR A 177 -8.56 10.86 -7.83
N ASN A 178 -8.56 9.61 -7.35
CA ASN A 178 -9.02 9.26 -6.00
C ASN A 178 -7.87 8.85 -5.05
N GLY A 179 -6.63 8.94 -5.52
CA GLY A 179 -5.45 8.55 -4.77
C GLY A 179 -5.26 7.03 -4.68
N THR A 180 -4.01 6.63 -4.51
CA THR A 180 -3.61 5.30 -4.07
C THR A 180 -3.34 5.35 -2.57
N TRP A 181 -3.86 4.39 -1.83
CA TRP A 181 -3.80 4.39 -0.36
C TRP A 181 -3.03 3.18 0.13
N TYR A 182 -2.29 3.31 1.23
CA TYR A 182 -1.58 2.17 1.82
C TYR A 182 -1.82 2.11 3.33
N TYR A 183 -1.82 0.90 3.85
CA TYR A 183 -2.05 0.65 5.26
C TYR A 183 -0.84 1.09 6.09
N LEU A 184 -1.10 1.88 7.14
CA LEU A 184 -0.07 2.57 7.93
C LEU A 184 0.60 1.69 8.98
N ASN A 185 0.07 0.52 9.27
CA ASN A 185 0.56 -0.37 10.32
C ASN A 185 1.36 -1.50 9.70
N GLN A 186 2.65 -1.24 9.45
CA GLN A 186 3.62 -2.19 8.92
C GLN A 186 4.99 -2.08 9.61
#